data_AF-A0A3D4PVM2-F1
#
_entry.id   AF-A0A3D4PVM2-F1
#
_cell.length_a   1.000
_cell.length_b   1.000
_cell.length_c   1.000
_cell.angle_alpha   90.00
_cell.angle_beta   90.00
_cell.angle_gamma   90.00
#
_symmetry.space_group_name_H-M   'P 1'
#
loop_
_entity.id
_entity.type
_entity.pdbx_description
1 polymer ?
#
loop_
_entity_poly.entity_id
_entity_poly.type
_entity_poly.pdbx_seq_one_letter_code
_entity_poly.pdbx_strand_id
1 'polypeptide(L)'
;MSYVWDPHLLVELGLLALAFVLSLAVGVERSRKLKSAGLRTHVLVGIGSAIFTLISAYGFEGVLGPDVAVDPSRIAAQVVSGIGFLGAGVIFVRNNAVSGLTSAATIWVVAAIGMACGANMPLLAIAGTGLHLL
;
A
#
# COMPACT_ATOMS: atom_id res chain seq x y z
N MET A 1 24.19 -2.74 20.79
CA MET A 1 23.28 -2.87 19.64
C MET A 1 23.73 -4.05 18.80
N SER A 2 23.48 -5.28 19.28
CA SER A 2 23.74 -6.48 18.49
C SER A 2 22.67 -6.52 17.39
N TYR A 3 23.08 -6.42 16.12
CA TYR A 3 22.22 -6.76 14.99
C TYR A 3 21.85 -8.23 15.14
N VAL A 4 20.73 -8.51 15.79
CA VAL A 4 20.06 -9.81 15.68
C VAL A 4 19.66 -9.89 14.21
N TRP A 5 20.24 -10.84 13.49
CA TRP A 5 19.83 -11.11 12.12
C TRP A 5 18.35 -11.44 12.14
N ASP A 6 17.53 -10.54 11.60
CA ASP A 6 16.12 -10.81 11.40
C ASP A 6 16.00 -11.84 10.27
N PRO A 7 15.57 -13.08 10.56
CA PRO A 7 15.40 -14.10 9.53
C PRO A 7 14.37 -13.71 8.47
N HIS A 8 13.51 -12.71 8.75
CA HIS A 8 12.47 -12.23 7.84
C HIS A 8 12.94 -11.12 6.91
N LEU A 9 14.12 -10.51 7.13
CA LEU A 9 14.58 -9.34 6.37
C LEU A 9 14.56 -9.56 4.84
N LEU A 10 14.98 -10.72 4.35
CA LEU A 10 14.96 -11.02 2.91
C LEU A 10 13.53 -11.11 2.36
N VAL A 11 12.61 -11.66 3.15
CA VAL A 11 11.19 -11.77 2.80
C VAL A 11 10.58 -10.37 2.78
N GLU A 12 10.81 -9.56 3.80
CA GLU A 12 10.32 -8.18 3.89
C GLU A 12 10.77 -7.34 2.69
N LEU A 13 12.08 -7.39 2.36
CA LEU A 13 12.63 -6.69 1.21
C LEU A 13 12.05 -7.19 -0.11
N GLY A 14 11.82 -8.51 -0.24
CA GLY A 14 11.18 -9.11 -1.40
C GLY A 14 9.74 -8.65 -1.59
N LEU A 15 8.94 -8.63 -0.51
CA LEU A 15 7.56 -8.15 -0.52
C LEU A 15 7.48 -6.64 -0.80
N LEU A 16 8.42 -5.86 -0.24
CA LEU A 16 8.51 -4.43 -0.50
C LEU A 16 8.90 -4.13 -1.95
N ALA A 17 9.85 -4.89 -2.51
CA ALA A 17 10.22 -4.80 -3.92
C ALA A 17 9.04 -5.16 -4.83
N LEU A 18 8.26 -6.19 -4.49
CA LEU A 18 7.03 -6.53 -5.22
C LEU A 18 6.02 -5.38 -5.17
N ALA A 19 5.76 -4.82 -3.98
CA ALA A 19 4.87 -3.67 -3.82
C ALA A 19 5.31 -2.48 -4.69
N PHE A 20 6.62 -2.20 -4.73
CA PHE A 20 7.18 -1.17 -5.60
C PHE A 20 6.90 -1.45 -7.07
N VAL A 21 7.22 -2.65 -7.57
CA VAL A 21 7.07 -3.01 -8.99
C VAL A 21 5.60 -2.93 -9.44
N LEU A 22 4.68 -3.48 -8.64
CA LEU A 22 3.24 -3.47 -8.96
C LEU A 22 2.67 -2.03 -8.94
N SER A 23 3.06 -1.24 -7.94
CA SER A 23 2.61 0.16 -7.82
C SER A 23 3.22 1.05 -8.90
N LEU A 24 4.45 0.75 -9.33
CA LEU A 24 5.10 1.38 -10.47
C LEU A 24 4.33 1.09 -11.77
N ALA A 25 3.92 -0.16 -11.99
CA ALA A 25 3.14 -0.55 -13.17
C ALA A 25 1.83 0.26 -13.27
N VAL A 26 1.08 0.36 -12.16
CA VAL A 26 -0.11 1.21 -12.08
C VAL A 26 0.26 2.68 -12.34
N GLY A 27 1.27 3.20 -11.66
CA GLY A 27 1.69 4.59 -11.80
C GLY A 27 2.11 4.97 -13.24
N VAL A 28 2.73 4.05 -13.98
CA VAL A 28 3.13 4.26 -15.38
C VAL A 28 1.90 4.36 -16.28
N GLU A 29 0.91 3.48 -16.12
CA GLU A 29 -0.36 3.54 -16.84
C GLU A 29 -1.07 4.87 -16.59
N ARG A 30 -1.17 5.28 -15.32
CA ARG A 30 -1.80 6.54 -14.92
C ARG A 30 -1.09 7.78 -15.48
N SER A 31 0.24 7.79 -15.44
CA SER A 31 1.04 8.89 -15.97
C SER A 31 0.93 8.99 -17.50
N ARG A 32 0.92 7.86 -18.22
CA ARG A 32 0.74 7.85 -19.69
C ARG A 32 -0.63 8.34 -20.11
N LYS A 33 -1.67 8.09 -19.30
CA LYS A 33 -3.04 8.59 -19.54
C LYS A 33 -3.28 10.03 -19.05
N LEU A 34 -2.23 10.77 -18.69
CA LEU A 34 -2.27 12.18 -18.22
C LEU A 34 -3.28 12.42 -17.09
N LYS A 35 -3.32 11.51 -16.11
CA LYS A 35 -4.25 11.57 -14.99
C LYS A 35 -3.68 12.37 -13.82
N SER A 36 -4.58 12.89 -12.97
CA SER A 36 -4.23 13.82 -11.88
C SER A 36 -3.25 13.25 -10.85
N ALA A 37 -3.42 11.97 -10.48
CA ALA A 37 -2.45 11.23 -9.68
C ALA A 37 -1.47 10.52 -10.61
N GLY A 38 -0.18 10.85 -10.50
CA GLY A 38 0.87 10.36 -11.39
C GLY A 38 1.66 9.18 -10.82
N LEU A 39 2.79 8.87 -11.45
CA LEU A 39 3.68 7.76 -11.10
C LEU A 39 4.10 7.77 -9.62
N ARG A 40 4.64 8.91 -9.16
CA ARG A 40 5.18 9.06 -7.80
C ARG A 40 4.12 8.85 -6.73
N THR A 41 2.89 9.31 -6.96
CA THR A 41 1.78 9.15 -6.01
C THR A 41 1.48 7.67 -5.77
N HIS A 42 1.29 6.90 -6.84
CA HIS A 42 0.95 5.47 -6.71
C HIS A 42 2.09 4.67 -6.09
N VAL A 43 3.35 4.92 -6.50
CA VAL A 43 4.51 4.26 -5.90
C VAL A 43 4.61 4.51 -4.40
N LEU A 44 4.47 5.77 -3.95
CA LEU A 44 4.55 6.11 -2.53
C LEU A 44 3.40 5.49 -1.72
N VAL A 45 2.19 5.47 -2.28
CA VAL A 45 1.01 4.86 -1.62
C VAL A 45 1.21 3.36 -1.43
N GLY A 46 1.65 2.65 -2.47
CA GLY A 46 1.84 1.20 -2.41
C GLY A 46 2.99 0.79 -1.49
N ILE A 47 4.14 1.46 -1.59
CA ILE A 47 5.28 1.23 -0.69
C ILE A 47 4.89 1.53 0.76
N GLY A 48 4.29 2.70 1.02
CA GLY A 48 3.91 3.09 2.38
C GLY A 48 2.93 2.09 3.02
N SER A 49 1.96 1.62 2.24
CA SER A 49 0.98 0.61 2.69
C SER A 49 1.62 -0.74 2.98
N ALA A 50 2.60 -1.16 2.16
CA ALA A 50 3.39 -2.37 2.41
C ALA A 50 4.23 -2.24 3.68
N ILE A 51 4.94 -1.11 3.86
CA ILE A 51 5.75 -0.84 5.06
C ILE A 51 4.88 -0.89 6.33
N PHE A 52 3.74 -0.21 6.36
CA PHE A 52 2.86 -0.23 7.52
C PHE A 52 2.34 -1.65 7.83
N THR A 53 2.07 -2.44 6.80
CA THR A 53 1.62 -3.83 6.98
C THR A 53 2.73 -4.73 7.49
N LEU A 54 3.96 -4.58 6.99
CA LEU A 54 5.15 -5.29 7.46
C LEU A 54 5.50 -4.92 8.91
N ILE A 55 5.45 -3.63 9.26
CA ILE A 55 5.61 -3.16 10.66
C ILE A 55 4.55 -3.81 11.55
N SER A 56 3.31 -3.90 11.07
CA SER A 56 2.21 -4.52 11.81
C SER A 56 2.45 -6.02 12.05
N ALA A 57 3.06 -6.72 11.08
CA ALA A 57 3.33 -8.15 11.14
C ALA A 57 4.57 -8.51 11.98
N TYR A 58 5.70 -7.84 11.76
CA TYR A 58 7.01 -8.22 12.29
C TYR A 58 7.57 -7.24 13.34
N GLY A 59 7.11 -5.97 13.34
CA GLY A 59 7.73 -4.89 14.12
C GLY A 59 7.57 -4.99 15.63
N PHE A 60 6.78 -5.93 16.15
CA PHE A 60 6.46 -6.05 17.57
C PHE A 60 6.87 -7.38 18.22
N GLU A 61 7.51 -8.29 17.48
CA GLU A 61 7.87 -9.63 18.00
C GLU A 61 8.73 -9.56 19.27
N GLY A 62 9.62 -8.56 19.40
CA GLY A 62 10.47 -8.34 20.57
C GLY A 62 9.80 -7.70 21.79
N VAL A 63 8.53 -7.30 21.69
CA VAL A 63 7.75 -6.62 22.76
C VAL A 63 6.66 -7.55 23.33
N LEU A 64 6.52 -8.76 22.77
CA LEU A 64 5.54 -9.76 23.21
C LEU A 64 5.96 -10.38 24.55
N GLY A 65 5.34 -9.92 25.64
CA GLY A 65 5.35 -10.61 26.93
C GLY A 65 4.19 -11.61 27.06
N PRO A 66 4.22 -12.51 28.06
CA PRO A 66 3.17 -13.52 28.26
C PRO A 66 1.75 -12.93 28.44
N ASP A 67 1.64 -11.68 28.89
CA ASP A 67 0.36 -10.97 29.08
C ASP A 67 0.06 -9.93 27.97
N VAL A 68 0.90 -9.83 26.93
CA VAL A 68 0.77 -8.82 25.87
C VAL A 68 0.21 -9.46 24.61
N ALA A 69 -1.09 -9.31 24.39
CA ALA A 69 -1.73 -9.62 23.11
C ALA A 69 -1.59 -8.42 22.15
N VAL A 70 -0.60 -8.47 21.25
CA VAL A 70 -0.55 -7.53 20.11
C VAL A 70 -1.50 -8.05 19.04
N ASP A 71 -2.27 -7.13 18.44
CA ASP A 71 -3.12 -7.40 17.30
C ASP A 71 -2.47 -6.82 16.03
N PRO A 72 -1.83 -7.66 15.20
CA PRO A 72 -1.18 -7.25 13.95
C PRO A 72 -2.13 -6.66 12.92
N SER A 73 -3.44 -6.68 13.12
CA SER A 73 -4.38 -6.06 12.19
C SER A 73 -4.55 -4.56 12.42
N ARG A 74 -4.18 -4.03 13.59
CA ARG A 74 -4.50 -2.65 14.00
C ARG A 74 -3.82 -1.59 13.13
N ILE A 75 -2.51 -1.68 12.92
CA ILE A 75 -1.78 -0.69 12.10
C ILE A 75 -2.20 -0.85 10.63
N ALA A 76 -2.30 -2.08 10.14
CA ALA A 76 -2.80 -2.38 8.79
C ALA A 76 -4.19 -1.78 8.55
N ALA A 77 -5.13 -1.90 9.50
CA ALA A 77 -6.47 -1.32 9.39
C ALA A 77 -6.46 0.22 9.30
N GLN A 78 -5.50 0.89 9.95
CA GLN A 78 -5.37 2.35 9.86
C GLN A 78 -4.94 2.84 8.48
N VAL A 79 -4.30 2.00 7.67
CA VAL A 79 -3.97 2.35 6.28
C VAL A 79 -5.25 2.65 5.50
N VAL A 80 -6.28 1.80 5.61
CA VAL A 80 -7.56 1.99 4.90
C VAL A 80 -8.22 3.32 5.27
N SER A 81 -8.18 3.67 6.56
CA SER A 81 -8.68 4.95 7.07
C SER A 81 -7.88 6.14 6.51
N GLY A 82 -6.54 6.07 6.55
CA GLY A 82 -5.64 7.12 6.07
C GLY A 82 -5.76 7.38 4.56
N ILE A 83 -6.01 6.34 3.77
CA ILE A 83 -6.21 6.48 2.32
C ILE A 83 -7.51 7.20 1.99
N GLY A 84 -8.55 7.10 2.84
CA GLY A 84 -9.77 7.89 2.68
C GLY A 84 -9.50 9.40 2.65
N PHE A 85 -8.58 9.89 3.50
CA PHE A 85 -8.15 11.29 3.51
C PHE A 85 -7.39 11.69 2.24
N LEU A 86 -6.44 10.86 1.79
CA LEU A 86 -5.69 11.12 0.54
C LEU A 86 -6.60 11.08 -0.69
N GLY A 87 -7.56 10.16 -0.72
CA GLY A 87 -8.56 10.03 -1.78
C GLY A 87 -9.46 11.27 -1.87
N ALA A 88 -9.92 11.81 -0.74
CA ALA A 88 -10.69 13.05 -0.72
C ALA A 88 -9.87 14.24 -1.28
N GLY A 89 -8.56 14.30 -0.99
CA GLY A 89 -7.68 15.37 -1.46
C GLY A 89 -7.46 15.43 -2.98
N VAL A 90 -7.82 14.40 -3.73
CA VAL A 90 -7.71 14.37 -5.21
C VAL A 90 -9.04 14.52 -5.94
N ILE A 91 -10.17 14.60 -5.22
CA ILE A 91 -11.51 14.79 -5.79
C ILE A 91 -11.85 16.29 -5.78
N PHE A 92 -12.20 16.83 -6.95
CA PHE A 92 -12.54 18.24 -7.11
C PHE A 92 -13.91 18.41 -7.75
N VAL A 93 -14.68 19.39 -7.28
CA VAL A 93 -15.97 19.77 -7.85
C VAL A 93 -15.89 21.20 -8.37
N ARG A 94 -16.18 21.41 -9.65
CA ARG A 94 -16.21 22.75 -10.27
C ARG A 94 -17.35 22.81 -11.29
N ASN A 95 -18.15 23.88 -11.23
CA ASN A 95 -19.27 24.11 -12.15
C ASN A 95 -20.19 22.88 -12.33
N ASN A 96 -20.57 22.23 -11.21
CA ASN A 96 -21.37 21.00 -11.20
C ASN A 96 -20.71 19.76 -11.84
N ALA A 97 -19.42 19.79 -12.18
CA ALA A 97 -18.67 18.64 -12.67
C ALA A 97 -17.70 18.12 -11.59
N VAL A 98 -17.68 16.79 -11.41
CA VAL A 98 -16.77 16.08 -10.50
C VAL A 98 -15.58 15.54 -11.29
N SER A 99 -14.36 15.77 -10.79
CA SER A 99 -13.12 15.23 -11.36
C SER A 99 -12.29 14.52 -10.28
N GLY A 100 -11.43 13.60 -10.70
CA GLY A 100 -10.50 12.90 -9.80
C GLY A 100 -11.05 11.67 -9.09
N LEU A 101 -12.34 11.35 -9.24
CA LEU A 101 -12.98 10.20 -8.59
C LEU A 101 -12.29 8.86 -8.93
N THR A 102 -11.94 8.64 -10.21
CA THR A 102 -11.16 7.46 -10.62
C THR A 102 -9.74 7.48 -10.06
N SER A 103 -9.10 8.65 -9.95
CA SER A 103 -7.76 8.75 -9.35
C SER A 103 -7.80 8.37 -7.86
N ALA A 104 -8.84 8.80 -7.14
CA ALA A 104 -9.06 8.39 -5.75
C ALA A 104 -9.26 6.87 -5.64
N ALA A 105 -10.08 6.28 -6.51
CA ALA A 105 -10.29 4.84 -6.55
C ALA A 105 -8.98 4.07 -6.86
N THR A 106 -8.17 4.55 -7.82
CA THR A 106 -6.86 3.94 -8.11
C THR A 106 -5.91 4.02 -6.91
N ILE A 107 -5.84 5.16 -6.21
CA ILE A 107 -5.03 5.30 -4.99
C ILE A 107 -5.47 4.27 -3.94
N TRP A 108 -6.77 4.07 -3.77
CA TRP A 108 -7.31 3.07 -2.86
C TRP A 108 -6.92 1.63 -3.24
N VAL A 109 -7.03 1.27 -4.53
CA VAL A 109 -6.59 -0.03 -5.04
C VAL A 109 -5.09 -0.23 -4.85
N VAL A 110 -4.26 0.79 -5.11
CA VAL A 110 -2.80 0.70 -4.95
C VAL A 110 -2.40 0.52 -3.48
N ALA A 111 -3.12 1.14 -2.55
CA ALA A 111 -2.92 0.88 -1.14
C ALA A 111 -3.21 -0.59 -0.78
N ALA A 112 -4.33 -1.13 -1.28
CA ALA A 112 -4.68 -2.53 -1.09
C ALA A 112 -3.63 -3.49 -1.71
N ILE A 113 -3.08 -3.18 -2.89
CA ILE A 113 -1.99 -3.93 -3.51
C ILE A 113 -0.74 -3.92 -2.61
N GLY A 114 -0.36 -2.77 -2.07
CA GLY A 114 0.74 -2.63 -1.13
C GLY A 114 0.53 -3.44 0.15
N MET A 115 -0.67 -3.35 0.74
CA MET A 115 -1.03 -4.15 1.91
C MET A 115 -1.00 -5.65 1.61
N ALA A 116 -1.53 -6.10 0.47
CA ALA A 116 -1.49 -7.50 0.06
C ALA A 116 -0.06 -8.01 -0.11
N CYS A 117 0.86 -7.18 -0.63
CA CYS A 117 2.28 -7.52 -0.64
C CYS A 117 2.82 -7.64 0.79
N GLY A 118 2.62 -6.64 1.64
CA GLY A 118 3.10 -6.66 3.03
C GLY A 118 2.50 -7.78 3.89
N ALA A 119 1.29 -8.25 3.57
CA ALA A 119 0.61 -9.37 4.21
C ALA A 119 1.03 -10.75 3.65
N ASN A 120 2.07 -10.81 2.81
CA ASN A 120 2.55 -12.03 2.16
C ASN A 120 1.48 -12.72 1.26
N MET A 121 0.67 -11.92 0.56
CA MET A 121 -0.37 -12.37 -0.38
C MET A 121 -0.05 -11.95 -1.83
N PRO A 122 1.08 -12.41 -2.42
CA PRO A 122 1.55 -11.93 -3.73
C PRO A 122 0.58 -12.22 -4.88
N LEU A 123 -0.11 -13.37 -4.86
CA LEU A 123 -1.08 -13.72 -5.90
C LEU A 123 -2.24 -12.72 -5.93
N LEU A 124 -2.73 -12.29 -4.76
CA LEU A 124 -3.80 -11.30 -4.66
C LEU A 124 -3.34 -9.93 -5.14
N ALA A 125 -2.11 -9.52 -4.78
CA ALA A 125 -1.52 -8.27 -5.24
C ALA A 125 -1.34 -8.24 -6.76
N ILE A 126 -0.85 -9.32 -7.36
CA ILE A 126 -0.68 -9.47 -8.82
C ILE A 126 -2.04 -9.46 -9.52
N ALA A 127 -3.01 -10.23 -9.03
CA ALA A 127 -4.35 -10.27 -9.61
C ALA A 127 -5.04 -8.90 -9.55
N GLY A 128 -4.97 -8.22 -8.40
CA GLY A 128 -5.51 -6.86 -8.24
C GLY A 128 -4.84 -5.84 -9.18
N THR A 129 -3.52 -5.94 -9.35
CA THR A 129 -2.77 -5.11 -10.31
C THR A 129 -3.21 -5.40 -11.74
N GLY A 130 -3.33 -6.67 -12.12
CA GLY A 130 -3.79 -7.08 -13.45
C GLY A 130 -5.20 -6.57 -13.76
N LEU A 131 -6.14 -6.73 -12.82
CA LEU A 131 -7.52 -6.23 -12.95
C LEU A 131 -7.58 -4.70 -13.06
N HIS A 132 -6.72 -3.96 -12.35
CA HIS A 132 -6.64 -2.52 -12.48
C HIS A 132 -6.17 -2.06 -13.87
N LEU A 133 -5.28 -2.83 -14.51
CA LEU A 133 -4.65 -2.44 -15.77
C LEU A 133 -5.52 -2.72 -17.02
N LEU A 134 -6.64 -3.44 -16.87
CA LEU A 134 -7.66 -3.66 -17.92
C LEU A 134 -8.48 -2.39 -18.17
#